data_AF-A0A2N2VBM4-F1
#
_entry.id   AF-A0A2N2VBM4-F1
#
_cell.length_a   1.000
_cell.length_b   1.000
_cell.length_c   1.000
_cell.angle_alpha   90.00
_cell.angle_beta   90.00
_cell.angle_gamma   90.00
#
_symmetry.space_group_name_H-M   'P 1'
#
loop_
_entity.id
_entity.type
_entity.pdbx_description
1 polymer ?
#
loop_
_entity_poly.entity_id
_entity_poly.type
_entity_poly.pdbx_seq_one_letter_code
_entity_poly.pdbx_strand_id
1 'polypeptide(L)'
;MADELPAPDFEIDHPDIFAQFLLGNRLEILFYLNLLAKRRCLFTAYIDDGRRFFLTSIVAVDEPTNTLFLDPSHAEENNADAGAARQITLVTNLDRVKMQIRLPALCAAPHQGQQLLAAPIPKQLLRLQRREFFRLEPPLAAPIVCQLATPKDSGQFHTFELTLSDISGGGVSLIGPTEIAEHFPRDALFPQCRLEIPDEGVIQVNLRVRKTVEISARDGQHSLRIGCEFVSLPGSRLAFIERYITRIERERKARDSGLVA
;
A
#
# COMPACT_ATOMS: atom_id res chain seq x y z
N MET A 1 -20.25 -19.47 12.37
CA MET A 1 -18.88 -19.92 12.05
C MET A 1 -18.11 -18.68 11.67
N ALA A 2 -17.15 -18.25 12.50
CA ALA A 2 -16.33 -17.09 12.16
C ALA A 2 -15.44 -17.50 10.99
N ASP A 3 -15.54 -16.75 9.88
CA ASP A 3 -14.66 -16.91 8.73
C ASP A 3 -13.21 -16.72 9.23
N GLU A 4 -12.41 -17.79 9.22
CA GLU A 4 -10.98 -17.68 9.51
C GLU A 4 -10.37 -16.80 8.41
N LEU A 5 -9.93 -15.60 8.77
CA LEU A 5 -9.23 -14.73 7.84
C LEU A 5 -8.04 -15.52 7.26
N PRO A 6 -7.86 -15.53 5.93
CA PRO A 6 -6.76 -16.25 5.32
C PRO A 6 -5.44 -15.71 5.86
N ALA A 7 -4.50 -16.62 6.14
CA ALA A 7 -3.15 -16.25 6.54
C ALA A 7 -2.54 -15.26 5.54
N PRO A 8 -1.81 -14.23 6.01
CA PRO A 8 -1.23 -13.23 5.14
C PRO A 8 -0.20 -13.85 4.19
N ASP A 9 -0.39 -13.61 2.90
CA ASP A 9 0.63 -13.91 1.89
C ASP A 9 1.70 -12.80 1.88
N PHE A 10 2.93 -13.15 2.22
CA PHE A 10 4.02 -12.19 2.38
C PHE A 10 4.86 -12.09 1.12
N GLU A 11 4.97 -10.88 0.55
CA GLU A 11 5.73 -10.62 -0.68
C GLU A 11 7.21 -11.01 -0.57
N ILE A 12 7.81 -10.96 0.62
CA ILE A 12 9.21 -11.37 0.84
C ILE A 12 9.46 -12.86 0.58
N ASP A 13 8.39 -13.68 0.52
CA ASP A 13 8.47 -15.11 0.23
C ASP A 13 8.40 -15.42 -1.28
N HIS A 14 8.18 -14.40 -2.13
CA HIS A 14 8.07 -14.54 -3.58
C HIS A 14 9.25 -13.84 -4.30
N PRO A 15 10.49 -14.30 -4.11
CA PRO A 15 11.67 -13.65 -4.70
C PRO A 15 11.59 -13.62 -6.24
N ASP A 16 10.99 -14.62 -6.89
CA ASP A 16 10.84 -14.67 -8.35
C ASP A 16 10.04 -13.48 -8.91
N ILE A 17 9.14 -12.91 -8.10
CA ILE A 17 8.29 -11.77 -8.47
C ILE A 17 8.88 -10.46 -7.96
N PHE A 18 9.48 -10.47 -6.76
CA PHE A 18 9.87 -9.25 -6.04
C PHE A 18 11.38 -9.08 -5.85
N ALA A 19 12.23 -9.85 -6.54
CA ALA A 19 13.70 -9.79 -6.42
C ALA A 19 14.27 -8.37 -6.49
N GLN A 20 13.77 -7.55 -7.42
CA GLN A 20 14.23 -6.15 -7.60
C GLN A 20 13.93 -5.23 -6.41
N PHE A 21 13.09 -5.66 -5.47
CA PHE A 21 12.71 -4.92 -4.27
C PHE A 21 13.39 -5.46 -2.99
N LEU A 22 14.18 -6.54 -3.11
CA LEU A 22 14.96 -7.10 -2.01
C LEU A 22 16.28 -6.35 -1.89
N LEU A 23 16.52 -5.80 -0.70
CA LEU A 23 17.78 -5.14 -0.37
C LEU A 23 18.66 -6.13 0.39
N GLY A 24 19.81 -6.48 -0.20
CA GLY A 24 20.81 -7.36 0.41
C GLY A 24 22.11 -6.64 0.83
N ASN A 25 22.29 -5.37 0.46
CA ASN A 25 23.47 -4.61 0.84
C ASN A 25 23.40 -4.23 2.33
N ARG A 26 24.44 -4.59 3.11
CA ARG A 26 24.46 -4.34 4.56
C ARG A 26 24.32 -2.86 4.94
N LEU A 27 24.98 -1.94 4.24
CA LEU A 27 24.89 -0.50 4.54
C LEU A 27 23.48 0.03 4.29
N GLU A 28 22.83 -0.45 3.23
CA GLU A 28 21.45 -0.07 2.91
C GLU A 28 20.45 -0.63 3.92
N ILE A 29 20.64 -1.89 4.33
CA ILE A 29 19.85 -2.52 5.39
C ILE A 29 19.96 -1.70 6.69
N LEU A 30 21.18 -1.38 7.11
CA LEU A 30 21.44 -0.60 8.32
C LEU A 30 20.84 0.81 8.24
N PHE A 31 20.95 1.47 7.08
CA PHE A 31 20.32 2.77 6.85
C PHE A 31 18.81 2.71 7.10
N TYR A 32 18.10 1.74 6.51
CA TYR A 32 16.66 1.63 6.67
C TYR A 32 16.25 1.21 8.09
N LEU A 33 16.95 0.27 8.72
CA LEU A 33 16.65 -0.14 10.10
C LEU A 33 16.81 1.03 11.08
N ASN A 34 17.90 1.80 10.94
CA ASN A 34 18.13 2.99 11.76
C ASN A 34 17.08 4.08 11.49
N LEU A 35 16.65 4.26 10.24
CA LEU A 35 15.59 5.21 9.89
C LEU A 35 14.24 4.80 10.50
N LEU A 36 13.90 3.51 10.44
CA LEU A 36 12.68 2.94 11.04
C LEU A 36 12.69 3.10 12.56
N ALA A 37 13.84 2.87 13.21
CA ALA A 37 14.03 3.08 14.64
C ALA A 37 13.89 4.56 15.02
N LYS A 38 14.58 5.45 14.30
CA LYS A 38 14.54 6.91 14.53
C LYS A 38 13.13 7.48 14.42
N ARG A 39 12.32 6.97 13.49
CA ARG A 39 10.92 7.39 13.31
C ARG A 39 9.93 6.66 14.22
N ARG A 40 10.39 5.67 15.01
CA ARG A 40 9.54 4.79 15.83
C ARG A 40 8.37 4.22 15.05
N CYS A 41 8.66 3.72 13.84
CA CYS A 41 7.63 3.11 13.00
C CYS A 41 7.02 1.91 13.72
N LEU A 42 5.69 1.85 13.76
CA LEU A 42 4.95 0.71 14.28
C LEU A 42 5.00 -0.44 13.27
N PHE A 43 5.34 -1.63 13.74
CA PHE A 43 5.34 -2.86 12.98
C PHE A 43 4.22 -3.78 13.46
N THR A 44 3.65 -4.53 12.53
CA THR A 44 2.96 -5.78 12.85
C THR A 44 3.96 -6.92 12.75
N ALA A 45 4.22 -7.58 13.87
CA ALA A 45 5.05 -8.77 13.97
C ALA A 45 4.18 -10.02 13.87
N TYR A 46 4.21 -10.68 12.72
CA TYR A 46 3.50 -11.93 12.48
C TYR A 46 4.37 -13.11 12.90
N ILE A 47 3.76 -14.06 13.60
CA ILE A 47 4.40 -15.27 14.13
C ILE A 47 4.12 -16.42 13.16
N ASP A 48 5.18 -17.07 12.69
CA ASP A 48 5.15 -18.22 11.76
C ASP A 48 4.32 -17.98 10.50
N ASP A 49 3.14 -18.62 10.40
CA ASP A 49 2.22 -18.52 9.27
C ASP A 49 1.40 -17.22 9.28
N GLY A 50 1.52 -16.42 10.33
CA GLY A 50 0.88 -15.11 10.46
C GLY A 50 -0.57 -15.15 10.93
N ARG A 51 -1.06 -16.29 11.45
CA ARG A 51 -2.35 -16.33 12.17
C ARG A 51 -2.31 -15.57 13.50
N ARG A 52 -1.14 -15.54 14.14
CA ARG A 52 -0.88 -14.75 15.35
C ARG A 52 0.02 -13.57 15.01
N PHE A 53 -0.27 -12.42 15.61
CA PHE A 53 0.54 -11.22 15.44
C PHE A 53 0.43 -10.29 16.65
N PHE A 54 1.43 -9.42 16.81
CA PHE A 54 1.41 -8.34 17.78
C PHE A 54 2.05 -7.07 17.21
N LEU A 55 1.85 -5.94 17.87
CA LEU A 55 2.46 -4.67 17.49
C LEU A 55 3.78 -4.48 18.23
N THR A 56 4.80 -4.00 17.53
CA THR A 56 6.13 -3.70 18.08
C THR A 56 6.77 -2.53 17.35
N SER A 57 7.93 -2.06 17.79
CA SER A 57 8.74 -1.04 17.13
C SER A 57 10.23 -1.41 17.22
N ILE A 58 11.05 -0.93 16.29
CA ILE A 58 12.51 -1.06 16.42
C ILE A 58 12.99 0.02 17.40
N VAL A 59 13.59 -0.41 18.50
CA VAL A 59 14.12 0.49 19.54
C VAL A 59 15.55 0.90 19.21
N ALA A 60 16.39 -0.06 18.82
CA ALA A 60 17.79 0.16 18.55
C ALA A 60 18.35 -0.84 17.55
N VAL A 61 19.40 -0.42 16.84
CA VAL A 61 20.21 -1.25 15.95
C VAL A 61 21.65 -1.17 16.46
N ASP A 62 22.16 -2.28 16.98
CA ASP A 62 23.53 -2.40 17.49
C ASP A 62 24.40 -3.12 16.45
N GLU A 63 25.09 -2.34 15.63
CA GLU A 63 25.90 -2.88 14.54
C GLU A 63 27.13 -3.68 15.01
N PRO A 64 27.89 -3.23 16.03
CA PRO A 64 29.00 -4.01 16.61
C PRO A 64 28.62 -5.42 17.04
N THR A 65 27.47 -5.59 17.69
CA THR A 65 27.01 -6.92 18.14
C THR A 65 26.09 -7.62 17.13
N ASN A 66 25.78 -6.96 16.01
CA ASN A 66 24.83 -7.40 14.99
C ASN A 66 23.43 -7.71 15.57
N THR A 67 22.96 -6.87 16.49
CA THR A 67 21.70 -7.08 17.21
C THR A 67 20.67 -6.01 16.85
N LEU A 68 19.45 -6.44 16.55
CA LEU A 68 18.26 -5.61 16.38
C LEU A 68 17.41 -5.74 17.64
N PHE A 69 17.05 -4.61 18.25
CA PHE A 69 16.21 -4.56 19.44
C PHE A 69 14.80 -4.06 19.10
N LEU A 70 13.80 -4.77 19.59
CA LEU A 70 12.38 -4.54 19.38
C LEU A 70 11.67 -4.32 20.73
N ASP A 71 10.65 -3.47 20.74
CA ASP A 71 9.80 -3.30 21.91
C ASP A 71 9.03 -4.60 22.20
N PRO A 72 9.00 -5.05 23.46
CA PRO A 72 8.19 -6.21 23.84
C PRO A 72 6.70 -5.88 23.76
N SER A 73 5.88 -6.91 23.53
CA SER A 73 4.44 -6.81 23.67
C SER A 73 4.05 -6.63 25.14
N HIS A 74 2.96 -5.92 25.40
CA HIS A 74 2.35 -5.86 26.73
C HIS A 74 1.74 -7.20 27.17
N ALA A 75 1.39 -8.07 26.22
CA ALA A 75 0.91 -9.42 26.52
C ALA A 75 2.10 -10.38 26.52
N GLU A 76 2.43 -10.95 27.68
CA GLU A 76 3.58 -11.84 27.84
C GLU A 76 3.50 -13.10 26.96
N GLU A 77 2.29 -13.59 26.68
CA GLU A 77 2.04 -14.71 25.77
C GLU A 77 2.62 -14.44 24.37
N ASN A 78 2.45 -13.22 23.84
CA ASN A 78 3.02 -12.85 22.54
C ASN A 78 4.56 -12.88 22.56
N ASN A 79 5.18 -12.49 23.68
CA ASN A 79 6.63 -12.50 23.82
C ASN A 79 7.17 -13.95 23.91
N ALA A 80 6.47 -14.81 24.65
CA ALA A 80 6.79 -16.23 24.75
C ALA A 80 6.64 -16.93 23.39
N ASP A 81 5.53 -16.68 22.70
CA ASP A 81 5.29 -17.19 21.34
C ASP A 81 6.35 -16.70 20.36
N ALA A 82 6.73 -15.43 20.42
CA ALA A 82 7.78 -14.89 19.56
C ALA A 82 9.16 -15.52 19.81
N GLY A 83 9.42 -15.94 21.05
CA GLY A 83 10.64 -16.69 21.40
C GLY A 83 10.61 -18.17 21.04
N ALA A 84 9.42 -18.76 20.90
CA ALA A 84 9.24 -20.14 20.42
C ALA A 84 9.03 -20.24 18.90
N ALA A 85 8.86 -19.12 18.22
CA ALA A 85 8.56 -19.05 16.80
C ALA A 85 9.68 -19.65 15.93
N ARG A 86 9.32 -20.29 14.82
CA ARG A 86 10.27 -20.66 13.78
C ARG A 86 10.73 -19.42 13.02
N GLN A 87 9.82 -18.47 12.80
CA GLN A 87 10.07 -17.27 12.02
C GLN A 87 9.14 -16.12 12.44
N ILE A 88 9.68 -14.91 12.46
CA ILE A 88 8.92 -13.67 12.65
C ILE A 88 8.96 -12.84 11.37
N THR A 89 7.81 -12.27 11.01
CA THR A 89 7.68 -11.33 9.89
C THR A 89 7.29 -9.98 10.41
N LEU A 90 8.19 -9.01 10.30
CA LEU A 90 7.85 -7.64 10.59
C LEU A 90 7.31 -6.99 9.32
N VAL A 91 6.14 -6.36 9.41
CA VAL A 91 5.55 -5.58 8.32
C VAL A 91 5.28 -4.17 8.81
N THR A 92 5.72 -3.17 8.05
CA THR A 92 5.38 -1.76 8.30
C THR A 92 5.29 -0.98 6.98
N ASN A 93 4.92 0.29 7.06
CA ASN A 93 5.04 1.25 5.96
C ASN A 93 5.96 2.39 6.37
N LEU A 94 7.01 2.62 5.58
CA LEU A 94 7.88 3.79 5.69
C LEU A 94 7.57 4.72 4.51
N ASP A 95 7.02 5.91 4.77
CA ASP A 95 6.63 6.86 3.72
C ASP A 95 5.76 6.22 2.62
N ARG A 96 4.77 5.41 3.04
CA ARG A 96 3.86 4.63 2.17
C ARG A 96 4.53 3.52 1.33
N VAL A 97 5.81 3.25 1.59
CA VAL A 97 6.54 2.10 1.04
C VAL A 97 6.41 0.94 2.02
N LYS A 98 5.84 -0.18 1.57
CA LYS A 98 5.73 -1.39 2.39
C LYS A 98 7.11 -1.97 2.61
N MET A 99 7.45 -2.19 3.88
CA MET A 99 8.69 -2.82 4.32
C MET A 99 8.36 -4.18 4.93
N GLN A 100 9.12 -5.21 4.57
CA GLN A 100 9.06 -6.52 5.24
C GLN A 100 10.43 -6.99 5.66
N ILE A 101 10.51 -7.58 6.85
CA ILE A 101 11.74 -8.12 7.42
C ILE A 101 11.44 -9.51 7.96
N ARG A 102 12.31 -10.48 7.67
CA ARG A 102 12.28 -11.80 8.30
C ARG A 102 13.31 -11.87 9.40
N LEU A 103 12.88 -12.32 10.56
CA LEU A 103 13.71 -12.56 11.74
C LEU A 103 13.52 -13.99 12.22
N PRO A 104 14.52 -14.59 12.90
CA PRO A 104 14.33 -15.82 13.65
C PRO A 104 13.48 -15.56 14.91
N ALA A 105 13.38 -16.56 15.78
CA ALA A 105 12.87 -16.41 17.14
C ALA A 105 13.49 -15.20 17.86
N LEU A 106 12.68 -14.48 18.63
CA LEU A 106 13.12 -13.32 19.40
C LEU A 106 13.54 -13.75 20.81
N CYS A 107 14.67 -13.25 21.29
CA CYS A 107 15.14 -13.51 22.65
C CYS A 107 14.94 -12.28 23.53
N ALA A 108 14.54 -12.46 24.79
CA ALA A 108 14.59 -11.36 25.76
C ALA A 108 16.05 -10.99 26.04
N ALA A 109 16.39 -9.71 25.93
CA ALA A 109 17.73 -9.20 26.18
C ALA A 109 17.68 -7.81 26.83
N PRO A 110 18.56 -7.53 27.81
CA PRO A 110 18.68 -6.20 28.37
C PRO A 110 19.34 -5.22 27.38
N HIS A 111 18.76 -4.04 27.23
CA HIS A 111 19.33 -2.93 26.49
C HIS A 111 19.07 -1.62 27.24
N GLN A 112 20.14 -0.89 27.58
CA GLN A 112 20.05 0.39 28.31
C GLN A 112 19.15 0.35 29.57
N GLY A 113 19.17 -0.77 30.31
CA GLY A 113 18.38 -0.96 31.53
C GLY A 113 16.92 -1.38 31.32
N GLN A 114 16.50 -1.63 30.08
CA GLN A 114 15.17 -2.16 29.74
C GLN A 114 15.27 -3.58 29.18
N GLN A 115 14.28 -4.43 29.46
CA GLN A 115 14.17 -5.74 28.81
C GLN A 115 13.46 -5.58 27.47
N LEU A 116 14.16 -5.89 26.40
CA LEU A 116 13.67 -5.81 25.02
C LEU A 116 13.66 -7.19 24.37
N LEU A 117 13.00 -7.29 23.22
CA LEU A 117 13.14 -8.45 22.34
C LEU A 117 14.31 -8.21 21.39
N ALA A 118 15.13 -9.23 21.16
CA ALA A 118 16.33 -9.14 20.35
C ALA A 118 16.39 -10.22 19.28
N ALA A 119 16.91 -9.86 18.12
CA ALA A 119 17.21 -10.76 17.02
C ALA A 119 18.48 -10.30 16.29
N PRO A 120 19.15 -11.18 15.52
CA PRO A 120 20.21 -10.75 14.63
C PRO A 120 19.71 -9.74 13.59
N ILE A 121 20.54 -8.78 13.21
CA ILE A 121 20.25 -7.90 12.07
C ILE A 121 20.02 -8.77 10.82
N PRO A 122 18.91 -8.57 10.08
CA PRO A 122 18.54 -9.40 8.94
C PRO A 122 19.56 -9.26 7.80
N LYS A 123 19.73 -10.34 7.03
CA LYS A 123 20.59 -10.34 5.82
C LYS A 123 19.91 -9.71 4.59
N GLN A 124 18.59 -9.59 4.62
CA GLN A 124 17.81 -8.93 3.59
C GLN A 124 16.61 -8.23 4.20
N LEU A 125 16.12 -7.20 3.53
CA LEU A 125 14.80 -6.64 3.78
C LEU A 125 14.08 -6.40 2.45
N LEU A 126 12.76 -6.50 2.44
CA LEU A 126 11.96 -6.12 1.29
C LEU A 126 11.56 -4.65 1.43
N ARG A 127 11.83 -3.85 0.40
CA ARG A 127 11.34 -2.48 0.24
C ARG A 127 10.49 -2.38 -1.02
N LEU A 128 9.18 -2.55 -0.87
CA LEU A 128 8.27 -2.73 -1.99
C LEU A 128 7.78 -1.41 -2.60
N GLN A 129 8.71 -0.64 -3.18
CA GLN A 129 8.38 0.58 -3.94
C GLN A 129 8.08 0.26 -5.41
N ARG A 130 6.93 -0.39 -5.65
CA ARG A 130 6.49 -0.79 -7.01
C ARG A 130 5.76 0.30 -7.80
N ARG A 131 5.58 1.49 -7.22
CA ARG A 131 4.79 2.57 -7.81
C ARG A 131 5.71 3.68 -8.28
N GLU A 132 5.66 3.98 -9.57
CA GLU A 132 6.39 5.09 -10.19
C GLU A 132 5.72 6.44 -9.91
N PHE A 133 4.39 6.44 -9.76
CA PHE A 133 3.60 7.64 -9.53
C PHE A 133 2.94 7.65 -8.15
N PHE A 134 2.95 8.82 -7.53
CA PHE A 134 2.16 9.10 -6.34
C PHE A 134 0.66 8.96 -6.66
N ARG A 135 -0.09 8.37 -5.72
CA ARG A 135 -1.54 8.20 -5.82
C ARG A 135 -2.23 9.13 -4.84
N LEU A 136 -3.07 10.00 -5.38
CA LEU A 136 -3.95 10.87 -4.63
C LEU A 136 -5.34 10.23 -4.55
N GLU A 137 -5.83 10.04 -3.33
CA GLU A 137 -7.27 9.83 -3.09
C GLU A 137 -7.98 11.18 -3.16
N PRO A 138 -9.00 11.37 -4.02
CA PRO A 138 -9.76 12.61 -4.07
C PRO A 138 -10.42 12.96 -2.72
N PRO A 139 -10.60 14.24 -2.37
CA PRO A 139 -11.34 14.62 -1.17
C PRO A 139 -12.78 14.11 -1.22
N LEU A 140 -13.30 13.58 -0.11
CA LEU A 140 -14.69 13.09 -0.03
C LEU A 140 -15.73 14.17 -0.38
N ALA A 141 -15.44 15.43 -0.09
CA ALA A 141 -16.32 16.56 -0.42
C ALA A 141 -16.32 16.94 -1.90
N ALA A 142 -15.35 16.46 -2.68
CA ALA A 142 -15.20 16.76 -4.10
C ALA A 142 -14.75 15.49 -4.86
N PRO A 143 -15.65 14.49 -4.99
CA PRO A 143 -15.35 13.25 -5.69
C PRO A 143 -15.13 13.53 -7.19
N ILE A 144 -14.23 12.77 -7.81
CA ILE A 144 -14.05 12.77 -9.26
C ILE A 144 -14.87 11.64 -9.85
N VAL A 145 -15.60 11.96 -10.92
CA VAL A 145 -16.38 11.00 -11.69
C VAL A 145 -15.69 10.74 -13.04
N CYS A 146 -15.68 9.46 -13.44
CA CYS A 146 -15.23 9.00 -14.74
C CYS A 146 -16.41 8.45 -15.53
N GLN A 147 -16.62 9.01 -16.73
CA GLN A 147 -17.56 8.46 -17.70
C GLN A 147 -16.82 7.59 -18.70
N LEU A 148 -17.28 6.35 -18.85
CA LEU A 148 -16.72 5.34 -19.76
C LEU A 148 -17.81 4.83 -20.69
N ALA A 149 -17.41 4.42 -21.89
CA ALA A 149 -18.32 3.77 -22.83
C ALA A 149 -17.63 2.57 -23.48
N THR A 150 -18.38 1.47 -23.65
CA THR A 150 -17.96 0.31 -24.42
C THR A 150 -18.99 -0.01 -25.52
N PRO A 151 -18.57 -0.46 -26.72
CA PRO A 151 -19.51 -0.85 -27.76
C PRO A 151 -20.33 -2.09 -27.34
N LYS A 152 -21.59 -2.13 -27.73
CA LYS A 152 -22.43 -3.34 -27.73
C LYS A 152 -22.48 -3.92 -29.14
N ASP A 153 -22.76 -5.23 -29.24
CA ASP A 153 -22.94 -5.94 -30.51
C ASP A 153 -24.03 -5.32 -31.41
N SER A 154 -24.99 -4.59 -30.81
CA SER A 154 -26.08 -3.89 -31.51
C SER A 154 -25.69 -2.53 -32.10
N GLY A 155 -24.43 -2.09 -31.98
CA GLY A 155 -23.98 -0.75 -32.39
C GLY A 155 -24.36 0.37 -31.41
N GLN A 156 -25.02 0.04 -30.28
CA GLN A 156 -25.23 0.95 -29.16
C GLN A 156 -24.02 0.95 -28.22
N PHE A 157 -23.89 1.95 -27.34
CA PHE A 157 -22.86 1.97 -26.31
C PHE A 157 -23.44 1.61 -24.95
N HIS A 158 -22.71 0.83 -24.15
CA HIS A 158 -22.93 0.75 -22.71
C HIS A 158 -22.11 1.85 -22.04
N THR A 159 -22.78 2.76 -21.33
CA THR A 159 -22.13 3.87 -20.62
C THR A 159 -22.07 3.58 -19.12
N PHE A 160 -20.93 3.88 -18.50
CA PHE A 160 -20.72 3.78 -17.07
C PHE A 160 -20.33 5.14 -16.51
N GLU A 161 -20.81 5.44 -15.32
CA GLU A 161 -20.39 6.60 -14.55
C GLU A 161 -19.87 6.10 -13.20
N LEU A 162 -18.55 6.16 -13.00
CA LEU A 162 -17.86 5.55 -11.85
C LEU A 162 -17.06 6.59 -11.10
N THR A 163 -17.08 6.54 -9.76
CA THR A 163 -16.28 7.43 -8.92
C THR A 163 -14.85 6.93 -8.80
N LEU A 164 -13.88 7.84 -8.77
CA LEU A 164 -12.49 7.49 -8.52
C LEU A 164 -12.26 7.20 -7.03
N SER A 165 -11.60 6.09 -6.72
CA SER A 165 -10.95 5.90 -5.42
C SER A 165 -9.59 6.58 -5.35
N ASP A 166 -8.80 6.50 -6.42
CA ASP A 166 -7.49 7.19 -6.50
C ASP A 166 -7.12 7.60 -7.93
N ILE A 167 -6.25 8.60 -8.05
CA ILE A 167 -5.66 9.09 -9.31
C ILE A 167 -4.15 9.28 -9.17
N SER A 168 -3.41 9.03 -10.24
CA SER A 168 -1.95 9.21 -10.32
C SER A 168 -1.54 9.69 -11.71
N GLY A 169 -0.26 9.98 -11.92
CA GLY A 169 0.27 10.26 -13.26
C GLY A 169 0.18 9.09 -14.24
N GLY A 170 0.07 7.85 -13.75
CA GLY A 170 0.02 6.64 -14.59
C GLY A 170 -1.37 6.06 -14.82
N GLY A 171 -2.40 6.52 -14.10
CA GLY A 171 -3.74 5.95 -14.20
C GLY A 171 -4.66 6.32 -13.05
N VAL A 172 -5.82 5.65 -13.01
CA VAL A 172 -6.90 5.85 -12.03
C VAL A 172 -7.37 4.52 -11.46
N SER A 173 -7.92 4.56 -10.26
CA SER A 173 -8.70 3.46 -9.69
C SER A 173 -10.15 3.92 -9.52
N LEU A 174 -11.09 3.15 -10.07
CA LEU A 174 -12.52 3.42 -10.08
C LEU A 174 -13.25 2.49 -9.11
N ILE A 175 -14.37 2.95 -8.58
CA ILE A 175 -15.30 2.18 -7.75
C ILE A 175 -16.65 2.12 -8.45
N GLY A 176 -17.23 0.92 -8.48
CA GLY A 176 -18.56 0.70 -9.01
C GLY A 176 -19.30 -0.47 -8.33
N PRO A 177 -20.55 -0.72 -8.73
CA PRO A 177 -21.29 -1.93 -8.38
C PRO A 177 -20.53 -3.21 -8.77
N THR A 178 -20.80 -4.35 -8.13
CA THR A 178 -20.17 -5.64 -8.50
C THR A 178 -20.80 -6.24 -9.77
N GLU A 179 -22.04 -5.87 -10.07
CA GLU A 179 -22.83 -6.35 -11.21
C GLU A 179 -22.20 -5.98 -12.56
N ILE A 180 -21.35 -4.94 -12.63
CA ILE A 180 -20.70 -4.50 -13.87
C ILE A 180 -19.37 -5.20 -14.13
N ALA A 181 -18.94 -6.16 -13.29
CA ALA A 181 -17.61 -6.77 -13.37
C ALA A 181 -17.28 -7.38 -14.74
N GLU A 182 -18.26 -7.98 -15.42
CA GLU A 182 -18.10 -8.56 -16.75
C GLU A 182 -17.66 -7.55 -17.82
N HIS A 183 -17.96 -6.26 -17.61
CA HIS A 183 -17.60 -5.20 -18.54
C HIS A 183 -16.15 -4.71 -18.38
N PHE A 184 -15.48 -5.09 -17.29
CA PHE A 184 -14.10 -4.66 -16.99
C PHE A 184 -13.13 -5.85 -16.89
N PRO A 185 -13.01 -6.68 -17.94
CA PRO A 185 -11.99 -7.72 -17.95
C PRO A 185 -10.60 -7.10 -18.07
N ARG A 186 -9.59 -7.87 -17.66
CA ARG A 186 -8.19 -7.44 -17.77
C ARG A 186 -7.85 -7.08 -19.22
N ASP A 187 -7.11 -6.00 -19.39
CA ASP A 187 -6.66 -5.41 -20.66
C ASP A 187 -7.76 -4.81 -21.55
N ALA A 188 -9.02 -4.77 -21.10
CA ALA A 188 -10.09 -4.03 -21.79
C ALA A 188 -9.72 -2.57 -21.98
N LEU A 189 -9.93 -2.05 -23.20
CA LEU A 189 -9.62 -0.68 -23.58
C LEU A 189 -10.90 0.16 -23.66
N PHE A 190 -10.93 1.24 -22.91
CA PHE A 190 -11.97 2.26 -22.96
C PHE A 190 -11.38 3.54 -23.57
N PRO A 191 -11.66 3.83 -24.84
CA PRO A 191 -11.20 5.07 -25.46
C PRO A 191 -12.09 6.24 -25.03
N GLN A 192 -11.53 7.45 -25.08
CA GLN A 192 -12.29 8.71 -24.95
C GLN A 192 -13.08 8.84 -23.63
N CYS A 193 -12.63 8.21 -22.55
CA CYS A 193 -13.21 8.39 -21.21
C CYS A 193 -13.10 9.86 -20.78
N ARG A 194 -14.09 10.35 -20.05
CA ARG A 194 -14.12 11.72 -19.53
C ARG A 194 -13.88 11.68 -18.02
N LEU A 195 -12.88 12.43 -17.55
CA LEU A 195 -12.63 12.68 -16.13
C LEU A 195 -13.03 14.11 -15.81
N GLU A 196 -13.94 14.29 -14.87
CA GLU A 196 -14.36 15.63 -14.42
C GLU A 196 -13.50 16.06 -13.24
N ILE A 197 -12.42 16.80 -13.51
CA ILE A 197 -11.46 17.22 -12.49
C ILE A 197 -11.88 18.58 -11.92
N PRO A 198 -12.09 18.70 -10.59
CA PRO A 198 -12.40 19.98 -9.96
C PRO A 198 -11.38 21.07 -10.33
N ASP A 199 -11.90 22.23 -10.74
CA ASP A 199 -11.15 23.42 -11.14
C ASP A 199 -10.29 23.31 -12.41
N GLU A 200 -10.08 22.11 -12.95
CA GLU A 200 -9.32 21.88 -14.21
C GLU A 200 -10.24 21.50 -15.38
N GLY A 201 -11.51 21.17 -15.11
CA GLY A 201 -12.51 20.83 -16.11
C GLY A 201 -12.46 19.38 -16.57
N VAL A 202 -12.96 19.13 -17.78
CA VAL A 202 -13.08 17.76 -18.31
C VAL A 202 -11.80 17.36 -19.04
N ILE A 203 -11.13 16.33 -18.54
CA ILE A 203 -9.97 15.72 -19.17
C ILE A 203 -10.39 14.44 -19.87
N GLN A 204 -10.13 14.36 -21.17
CA GLN A 204 -10.37 13.14 -21.92
C GLN A 204 -9.15 12.21 -21.87
N VAL A 205 -9.35 10.94 -21.55
CA VAL A 205 -8.28 9.93 -21.41
C VAL A 205 -8.68 8.62 -22.09
N ASN A 206 -7.70 7.78 -22.38
CA ASN A 206 -7.95 6.38 -22.75
C ASN A 206 -7.51 5.51 -21.57
N LEU A 207 -8.34 4.56 -21.17
CA LEU A 207 -8.10 3.70 -20.02
C LEU A 207 -7.95 2.25 -20.46
N ARG A 208 -6.93 1.56 -19.95
CA ARG A 208 -6.83 0.10 -20.05
C ARG A 208 -6.97 -0.51 -18.67
N VAL A 209 -7.87 -1.47 -18.51
CA VAL A 209 -8.08 -2.19 -17.25
C VAL A 209 -6.84 -3.05 -16.95
N ARG A 210 -6.26 -2.89 -15.76
CA ARG A 210 -5.11 -3.68 -15.29
C ARG A 210 -5.48 -4.66 -14.20
N LYS A 211 -6.46 -4.31 -13.37
CA LYS A 211 -6.93 -5.16 -12.28
C LYS A 211 -8.37 -4.84 -11.93
N THR A 212 -9.17 -5.86 -11.72
CA THR A 212 -10.53 -5.75 -11.21
C THR A 212 -10.62 -6.63 -9.96
N VAL A 213 -11.08 -6.07 -8.84
CA VAL A 213 -11.14 -6.76 -7.55
C VAL A 213 -12.43 -6.37 -6.84
N GLU A 214 -13.18 -7.35 -6.38
CA GLU A 214 -14.28 -7.10 -5.45
C GLU A 214 -13.72 -6.78 -4.06
N ILE A 215 -14.22 -5.71 -3.46
CA ILE A 215 -13.85 -5.26 -2.12
C ILE A 215 -15.10 -5.22 -1.25
N SER A 216 -14.98 -5.75 -0.03
CA SER A 216 -16.05 -5.71 0.97
C SER A 216 -15.80 -4.54 1.93
N ALA A 217 -16.78 -3.66 2.06
CA ALA A 217 -16.81 -2.64 3.08
C ALA A 217 -17.20 -3.24 4.45
N ARG A 218 -16.91 -2.52 5.53
CA ARG A 218 -17.15 -2.99 6.91
C ARG A 218 -18.62 -3.20 7.25
N ASP A 219 -19.51 -2.61 6.47
CA ASP A 219 -20.97 -2.72 6.57
C ASP A 219 -21.54 -3.92 5.78
N GLY A 220 -20.67 -4.72 5.15
CA GLY A 220 -21.07 -5.85 4.31
C GLY A 220 -21.50 -5.44 2.90
N GLN A 221 -21.35 -4.17 2.50
CA GLN A 221 -21.53 -3.78 1.11
C GLN A 221 -20.32 -4.22 0.27
N HIS A 222 -20.61 -4.84 -0.87
CA HIS A 222 -19.61 -5.25 -1.85
C HIS A 222 -19.53 -4.20 -2.95
N SER A 223 -18.32 -3.81 -3.33
CA SER A 223 -18.09 -2.93 -4.47
C SER A 223 -16.94 -3.44 -5.32
N LEU A 224 -16.92 -3.04 -6.57
CA LEU A 224 -15.89 -3.39 -7.53
C LEU A 224 -14.86 -2.28 -7.59
N ARG A 225 -13.59 -2.62 -7.35
CA ARG A 225 -12.45 -1.72 -7.60
C ARG A 225 -11.78 -2.09 -8.92
N ILE A 226 -11.74 -1.12 -9.83
CA ILE A 226 -11.19 -1.28 -11.18
C ILE A 226 -9.97 -0.35 -11.32
N GLY A 227 -8.78 -0.93 -11.34
CA GLY A 227 -7.54 -0.20 -11.59
C GLY A 227 -7.25 -0.12 -13.08
N CYS A 228 -7.14 1.10 -13.60
CA CYS A 228 -6.88 1.39 -15.00
C CYS A 228 -5.56 2.15 -15.17
N GLU A 229 -4.80 1.82 -16.22
CA GLU A 229 -3.67 2.64 -16.68
C GLU A 229 -4.12 3.63 -17.75
N PHE A 230 -3.45 4.77 -17.84
CA PHE A 230 -3.61 5.68 -18.96
C PHE A 230 -2.90 5.14 -20.21
N VAL A 231 -3.57 5.17 -21.36
CA VAL A 231 -3.00 4.76 -22.65
C VAL A 231 -2.74 5.99 -23.52
N SER A 232 -1.48 6.19 -23.90
CA SER A 232 -1.06 7.26 -24.81
C SER A 232 -1.57 8.66 -24.40
N LEU A 233 -1.52 8.96 -23.10
CA LEU A 233 -1.98 10.24 -22.57
C LEU A 233 -1.04 11.37 -23.04
N PRO A 234 -1.54 12.38 -23.76
CA PRO A 234 -0.71 13.53 -24.15
C PRO A 234 -0.13 14.24 -22.93
N GLY A 235 1.13 14.67 -23.01
CA GLY A 235 1.81 15.36 -21.90
C GLY A 235 1.06 16.62 -21.41
N SER A 236 0.34 17.31 -22.30
CA SER A 236 -0.51 18.43 -21.91
C SER A 236 -1.63 18.01 -20.97
N ARG A 237 -2.29 16.85 -21.21
CA ARG A 237 -3.35 16.30 -20.36
C ARG A 237 -2.80 15.75 -19.04
N LEU A 238 -1.63 15.10 -19.09
CA LEU A 238 -0.92 14.67 -17.88
C LEU A 238 -0.62 15.85 -16.95
N ALA A 239 -0.19 16.99 -17.51
CA ALA A 239 0.10 18.18 -16.72
C ALA A 239 -1.13 18.72 -15.96
N PHE A 240 -2.35 18.61 -16.50
CA PHE A 240 -3.58 18.95 -15.75
C PHE A 240 -3.77 18.04 -14.53
N ILE A 241 -3.58 16.73 -14.71
CA ILE A 241 -3.68 15.75 -13.62
C ILE A 241 -2.63 16.00 -12.54
N GLU A 242 -1.38 16.26 -12.93
CA GLU A 242 -0.28 16.53 -12.00
C GLU A 242 -0.48 17.83 -11.22
N ARG A 243 -1.03 18.88 -11.86
CA ARG A 243 -1.39 20.13 -11.17
C ARG A 243 -2.49 19.89 -10.13
N TYR A 244 -3.53 19.14 -10.49
CA TYR A 244 -4.58 18.75 -9.53
C TYR A 244 -3.98 18.00 -8.33
N ILE A 245 -3.17 16.97 -8.58
CA ILE A 245 -2.52 16.19 -7.52
C ILE A 245 -1.68 17.10 -6.61
N THR A 246 -0.86 17.96 -7.20
CA THR A 246 0.02 18.88 -6.47
C THR A 246 -0.79 19.87 -5.63
N ARG A 247 -1.90 20.38 -6.15
CA ARG A 247 -2.78 21.32 -5.45
C ARG A 247 -3.41 20.69 -4.22
N ILE A 248 -4.03 19.52 -4.35
CA ILE A 248 -4.66 18.82 -3.22
C ILE A 248 -3.62 18.41 -2.16
N GLU A 249 -2.43 17.97 -2.58
CA GLU A 249 -1.31 17.70 -1.66
C GLU A 249 -0.91 18.94 -0.84
N ARG A 250 -0.84 20.10 -1.48
CA ARG A 250 -0.54 21.37 -0.79
C ARG A 250 -1.65 21.74 0.20
N GLU A 251 -2.91 21.61 -0.20
CA GLU A 251 -4.07 21.88 0.66
C GLU A 251 -4.08 20.98 1.91
N ARG A 252 -3.76 19.68 1.75
CA ARG A 252 -3.63 18.73 2.87
C ARG A 252 -2.51 19.14 3.82
N LYS A 253 -1.32 19.41 3.30
CA LYS A 253 -0.18 19.85 4.12
C LYS A 253 -0.48 21.14 4.88
N ALA A 254 -1.19 22.09 4.27
CA ALA A 254 -1.58 23.33 4.92
C ALA A 254 -2.59 23.09 6.08
N ARG A 255 -3.54 22.17 5.90
CA ARG A 255 -4.47 21.75 6.97
C ARG A 255 -3.73 21.04 8.11
N ASP A 256 -2.87 20.08 7.78
CA ASP A 256 -2.12 19.29 8.77
C ASP A 256 -1.12 20.14 9.57
N SER A 257 -0.61 21.22 8.98
CA SER A 257 0.28 22.19 9.65
C SER A 257 -0.44 23.33 10.36
N GLY A 258 -1.78 23.36 10.36
CA GLY A 258 -2.59 24.36 11.05
C GLY A 258 -2.60 25.75 10.38
N LEU A 259 -2.24 25.85 9.10
CA LEU A 259 -2.15 27.11 8.36
C LEU A 259 -3.45 27.52 7.66
N VAL A 260 -4.51 26.71 7.74
CA VAL A 260 -5.84 27.07 7.21
C VAL A 260 -6.91 26.62 8.21
N ALA A 261 -7.56 27.60 8.83
CA ALA A 261 -8.83 27.46 9.54
C ALA A 261 -9.98 27.89 8.62
#